data_AF-A0A968MX54-F1
#
_entry.id   AF-A0A968MX54-F1
#
_cell.length_a   1.000
_cell.length_b   1.000
_cell.length_c   1.000
_cell.angle_alpha   90.00
_cell.angle_beta   90.00
_cell.angle_gamma   90.00
#
_symmetry.space_group_name_H-M   'P 1'
#
loop_
_entity.id
_entity.type
_entity.pdbx_description
1 polymer ?
#
loop_
_entity_poly.entity_id
_entity_poly.type
_entity_poly.pdbx_seq_one_letter_code
_entity_poly.pdbx_strand_id
1 'polypeptide(L)'
;MCRSLCFIIGLSFFFSLKAQIAPVSFENDELSLKTRFDSIMAFFEDSLKTDGMTKLTSDLAGILANAGSFDYPFDSLKLIGKIKSPDNAFRIFTWNIF
;
A
#
# COMPACT_ATOMS: atom_id res chain seq x y z
N MET A 1 -18.51 2.97 61.19
CA MET A 1 -17.28 3.24 60.41
C MET A 1 -17.36 2.48 59.08
N CYS A 2 -18.03 3.03 58.07
CA CYS A 2 -18.04 2.46 56.71
C CYS A 2 -18.03 3.62 55.70
N ARG A 3 -16.99 4.47 55.76
CA ARG A 3 -16.75 5.54 54.78
C ARG A 3 -15.78 5.13 53.65
N SER A 4 -15.33 3.88 53.63
CA SER A 4 -14.25 3.43 52.72
C SER A 4 -14.68 2.53 51.56
N LEU A 5 -15.98 2.26 51.35
CA LEU A 5 -16.38 1.22 50.38
C LEU A 5 -16.69 1.69 48.95
N CYS A 6 -16.71 2.99 48.65
CA CYS A 6 -17.15 3.46 47.33
C CYS A 6 -16.10 4.14 46.44
N PHE A 7 -14.83 4.24 46.87
CA PHE A 7 -13.86 5.07 46.12
C PHE A 7 -12.80 4.34 45.30
N ILE A 8 -12.78 2.99 45.25
CA ILE A 8 -11.71 2.24 44.57
C ILE A 8 -12.18 1.51 43.29
N ILE A 9 -13.46 1.60 42.92
CA ILE A 9 -13.98 0.95 41.69
C ILE A 9 -14.02 1.93 40.50
N GLY A 10 -13.70 3.21 40.72
CA GLY A 10 -13.84 4.27 39.70
C GLY A 10 -12.62 4.58 38.83
N LEU A 11 -11.47 3.92 39.00
CA LEU A 11 -10.21 4.40 38.40
C LEU A 11 -9.31 3.32 37.77
N SER A 12 -9.90 2.32 37.09
CA SER A 12 -9.09 1.32 36.36
C SER A 12 -9.62 0.95 34.97
N PHE A 13 -10.59 1.70 34.45
CA PHE A 13 -11.01 1.56 33.05
C PHE A 13 -10.43 2.65 32.14
N PHE A 14 -9.22 3.11 32.44
CA PHE A 14 -8.34 3.64 31.40
C PHE A 14 -7.68 2.45 30.71
N PHE A 15 -8.48 1.64 30.01
CA PHE A 15 -7.95 0.75 29.00
C PHE A 15 -7.37 1.66 27.92
N SER A 16 -6.09 2.00 28.04
CA SER A 16 -5.36 2.63 26.95
C SER A 16 -5.41 1.66 25.78
N LEU A 17 -6.35 1.91 24.87
CA LEU A 17 -6.31 1.37 23.53
C LEU A 17 -5.00 1.88 22.92
N LYS A 18 -3.98 1.01 22.88
CA LYS A 18 -2.87 1.23 21.96
C LYS A 18 -3.49 1.19 20.57
N ALA A 19 -3.72 2.36 19.98
CA ALA A 19 -3.85 2.50 18.54
C ALA A 19 -2.48 2.10 17.95
N GLN A 20 -2.26 0.80 17.78
CA GLN A 20 -1.12 0.30 17.04
C GLN A 20 -1.47 0.56 15.58
N ILE A 21 -1.14 1.76 15.09
CA ILE A 21 -1.00 1.96 13.65
C ILE A 21 0.16 1.05 13.28
N ALA A 22 -0.17 -0.17 12.82
CA ALA A 22 0.83 -1.02 12.22
C ALA A 22 1.50 -0.20 11.10
N PRO A 23 2.83 -0.19 11.01
CA PRO A 23 3.48 0.46 9.88
C PRO A 23 2.87 -0.12 8.61
N VAL A 24 2.31 0.75 7.76
CA VAL A 24 1.79 0.35 6.46
C VAL A 24 2.99 -0.24 5.69
N SER A 25 2.98 -1.56 5.52
CA SER A 25 4.02 -2.27 4.79
C SER A 25 3.54 -2.52 3.37
N PHE A 26 4.29 -2.01 2.41
CA PHE A 26 4.00 -2.15 0.98
C PHE A 26 4.60 -3.43 0.38
N GLU A 27 5.27 -4.26 1.18
CA GLU A 27 5.95 -5.47 0.66
C GLU A 27 4.97 -6.46 0.02
N ASN A 28 3.84 -6.72 0.68
CA ASN A 28 2.81 -7.63 0.16
C ASN A 28 2.08 -7.03 -1.04
N ASP A 29 1.79 -5.73 -0.99
CA ASP A 29 1.16 -5.00 -2.09
C ASP A 29 2.06 -5.07 -3.33
N GLU A 30 3.34 -4.80 -3.17
CA GLU A 30 4.34 -4.87 -4.23
C GLU A 30 4.49 -6.29 -4.80
N LEU A 31 4.52 -7.31 -3.95
CA LEU A 31 4.57 -8.70 -4.39
C LEU A 31 3.33 -9.09 -5.21
N SER A 32 2.15 -8.61 -4.79
CA SER A 32 0.90 -8.84 -5.50
C SER A 32 0.88 -8.15 -6.87
N LEU A 33 1.35 -6.90 -6.93
CA LEU A 33 1.50 -6.13 -8.18
C LEU A 33 2.48 -6.81 -9.13
N LYS A 34 3.64 -7.25 -8.62
CA LYS A 34 4.64 -7.98 -9.40
C LYS A 34 4.04 -9.22 -10.04
N THR A 35 3.35 -10.04 -9.25
CA THR A 35 2.73 -11.28 -9.72
C THR A 35 1.69 -11.03 -10.81
N ARG A 36 0.86 -9.98 -10.64
CA ARG A 36 -0.13 -9.59 -11.65
C ARG A 36 0.54 -9.06 -12.93
N PHE A 37 1.58 -8.24 -12.80
CA PHE A 37 2.36 -7.77 -13.94
C PHE A 37 2.93 -8.93 -14.74
N ASP A 38 3.61 -9.86 -14.07
CA ASP A 38 4.23 -11.03 -14.69
C ASP A 38 3.16 -11.88 -15.41
N SER A 39 1.97 -12.03 -14.81
CA SER A 39 0.84 -12.72 -15.44
C SER A 39 0.27 -11.97 -16.65
N ILE A 40 0.18 -10.64 -16.60
CA ILE A 40 -0.36 -9.83 -17.70
C ILE A 40 0.58 -9.89 -18.91
N MET A 41 1.89 -9.77 -18.66
CA MET A 41 2.90 -9.79 -19.71
C MET A 41 3.03 -11.16 -20.38
N ALA A 42 2.54 -12.23 -19.73
CA ALA A 42 2.48 -13.57 -20.30
C ALA A 42 1.31 -13.78 -21.28
N PHE A 43 0.32 -12.88 -21.34
CA PHE A 43 -0.77 -13.00 -22.31
C PHE A 43 -0.26 -12.76 -23.74
N PHE A 44 -0.79 -13.51 -24.70
CA PHE A 44 -0.48 -13.31 -26.13
C PHE A 44 -1.33 -12.23 -26.80
N GLU A 45 -2.55 -12.02 -26.30
CA GLU A 45 -3.51 -11.10 -26.91
C GLU A 45 -3.43 -9.71 -26.29
N ASP A 46 -3.26 -8.68 -27.13
CA ASP A 46 -3.11 -7.30 -26.68
C ASP A 46 -4.37 -6.74 -26.00
N SER A 47 -5.56 -7.24 -26.38
CA SER A 47 -6.83 -6.87 -25.72
C SER A 47 -6.80 -7.29 -24.24
N LEU A 48 -6.40 -8.53 -23.96
CA LEU A 48 -6.28 -9.08 -22.61
C LEU A 48 -5.19 -8.39 -21.80
N LYS A 49 -4.07 -8.02 -22.44
CA LYS A 49 -3.04 -7.18 -21.81
C LYS A 49 -3.61 -5.83 -21.40
N THR A 50 -4.35 -5.17 -22.28
CA THR A 50 -4.94 -3.84 -22.05
C THR A 50 -5.96 -3.87 -20.91
N ASP A 51 -6.84 -4.87 -20.90
CA ASP A 51 -7.83 -5.05 -19.84
C ASP A 51 -7.18 -5.34 -18.48
N GLY A 52 -6.17 -6.21 -18.48
CA GLY A 52 -5.38 -6.51 -17.29
C GLY A 52 -4.66 -5.28 -16.75
N MET A 53 -4.04 -4.50 -17.65
CA MET A 53 -3.29 -3.30 -17.30
C MET A 53 -4.19 -2.18 -16.78
N THR A 54 -5.42 -2.06 -17.29
CA THR A 54 -6.42 -1.10 -16.79
C THR A 54 -6.75 -1.39 -15.32
N LYS A 55 -6.99 -2.66 -14.98
CA LYS A 55 -7.24 -3.08 -13.59
C LYS A 55 -6.02 -2.85 -12.71
N LEU A 56 -4.85 -3.24 -13.20
CA LEU A 56 -3.59 -3.05 -12.48
C LEU A 56 -3.29 -1.58 -12.19
N THR A 57 -3.61 -0.68 -13.13
CA THR A 57 -3.44 0.77 -12.96
C THR A 57 -4.31 1.28 -11.80
N SER A 58 -5.55 0.79 -11.69
CA SER A 58 -6.44 1.10 -10.58
C SER A 58 -5.89 0.58 -9.24
N ASP A 59 -5.38 -0.65 -9.20
CA ASP A 59 -4.79 -1.24 -7.99
C ASP A 59 -3.57 -0.44 -7.53
N LEU A 60 -2.66 -0.12 -8.46
CA LEU A 60 -1.48 0.70 -8.19
C LEU A 60 -1.88 2.10 -7.68
N ALA A 61 -2.87 2.74 -8.30
CA ALA A 61 -3.36 4.05 -7.84
C ALA A 61 -3.91 3.99 -6.40
N GLY A 62 -4.61 2.91 -6.05
CA GLY A 62 -5.09 2.69 -4.68
C GLY A 62 -3.95 2.54 -3.67
N ILE A 63 -2.90 1.79 -4.03
CA ILE A 63 -1.70 1.62 -3.18
C ILE A 63 -0.97 2.97 -3.02
N LEU A 64 -0.84 3.74 -4.10
CA LEU A 64 -0.17 5.04 -4.09
C LEU A 64 -0.96 6.11 -3.30
N ALA A 65 -2.26 5.94 -3.08
CA ALA A 65 -3.04 6.84 -2.24
C ALA A 65 -2.75 6.68 -0.74
N ASN A 66 -2.12 5.57 -0.32
CA ASN A 66 -1.78 5.33 1.08
C ASN A 66 -0.61 6.22 1.55
N ALA A 67 -0.66 6.66 2.81
CA ALA A 67 0.42 7.43 3.41
C ALA A 67 1.74 6.64 3.41
N GLY A 68 2.85 7.29 3.07
CA GLY A 68 4.18 6.68 2.98
C GLY A 68 4.46 5.93 1.68
N SER A 69 3.48 5.78 0.78
CA SER A 69 3.69 5.17 -0.54
C SER A 69 4.73 5.94 -1.37
N PHE A 70 4.78 7.26 -1.18
CA PHE A 70 5.73 8.12 -1.88
C PHE A 70 7.18 7.86 -1.47
N ASP A 71 7.41 7.51 -0.20
CA ASP A 71 8.74 7.19 0.32
C ASP A 71 9.15 5.76 0.00
N TYR A 72 8.17 4.85 -0.15
CA TYR A 72 8.43 3.48 -0.53
C TYR A 72 8.98 3.37 -1.98
N PRO A 73 10.05 2.57 -2.21
CA PRO A 73 10.75 2.59 -3.49
C PRO A 73 10.09 1.75 -4.60
N PHE A 74 9.33 0.70 -4.25
CA PHE A 74 8.77 -0.28 -5.20
C PHE A 74 9.83 -0.91 -6.14
N ASP A 75 10.97 -1.35 -5.60
CA ASP A 75 12.13 -1.85 -6.37
C ASP A 75 11.99 -3.26 -6.96
N SER A 76 11.03 -4.06 -6.49
CA SER A 76 10.72 -5.39 -7.01
C SER A 76 9.93 -5.35 -8.33
N LEU A 77 9.27 -4.23 -8.63
CA LEU A 77 8.57 -3.99 -9.91
C LEU A 77 9.58 -3.66 -11.02
N LYS A 78 10.17 -4.69 -11.63
CA LYS A 78 11.20 -4.55 -12.67
C LYS A 78 10.66 -4.26 -14.08
N LEU A 79 9.38 -4.56 -14.31
CA LEU A 79 8.73 -4.40 -15.62
C LEU A 79 8.14 -2.99 -15.83
N ILE A 80 8.29 -2.10 -14.84
CA ILE A 80 7.84 -0.71 -14.92
C ILE A 80 9.01 0.26 -14.81
N GLY A 81 8.93 1.34 -15.57
CA GLY A 81 9.77 2.52 -15.40
C GLY A 81 9.32 3.32 -14.18
N LYS A 82 10.29 3.83 -13.42
CA LYS A 82 10.09 4.72 -12.29
C LYS A 82 10.99 5.94 -12.48
N ILE A 83 10.39 7.10 -12.71
CA ILE A 83 11.12 8.35 -12.94
C ILE A 83 10.75 9.30 -11.81
N LYS A 84 11.73 9.73 -11.03
CA LYS A 84 11.54 10.76 -9.99
C LYS A 84 11.94 12.13 -10.53
N SER A 85 11.23 13.16 -10.12
CA SER A 85 11.66 14.54 -10.37
C SER A 85 12.96 14.84 -9.60
N PRO A 86 13.79 15.79 -10.07
CA PRO A 86 15.06 16.12 -9.40
C PRO A 86 14.90 16.59 -7.94
N ASP A 87 13.76 17.19 -7.62
CA ASP A 87 13.38 17.67 -6.30
C ASP A 87 12.61 16.61 -5.47
N ASN A 88 12.38 15.41 -6.02
CA ASN A 88 11.59 14.36 -5.42
C ASN A 88 10.17 14.84 -5.00
N ALA A 89 9.58 15.79 -5.73
CA ALA A 89 8.21 16.24 -5.53
C ALA A 89 7.16 15.33 -6.20
N PHE A 90 7.54 14.64 -7.28
CA PHE A 90 6.66 13.67 -7.93
C PHE A 90 7.43 12.49 -8.53
N ARG A 91 6.69 11.42 -8.83
CA ARG A 91 7.20 10.20 -9.46
C ARG A 91 6.25 9.76 -10.56
N ILE A 92 6.80 9.45 -11.72
CA ILE A 92 6.07 8.88 -12.85
C ILE A 92 6.34 7.38 -12.89
N PHE A 93 5.27 6.60 -12.98
CA PHE A 93 5.32 5.17 -13.29
C PHE A 93 4.93 4.96 -14.75
N THR A 94 5.71 4.19 -15.49
CA THR A 94 5.46 3.88 -16.91
C THR A 94 5.67 2.40 -17.17
N TRP A 95 5.04 1.86 -18.21
CA TRP A 95 5.23 0.48 -18.64
C TRP A 95 4.95 0.38 -20.13
N ASN A 96 5.36 -0.73 -20.70
CA ASN A 96 5.11 -1.03 -22.09
C ASN A 96 4.07 -2.14 -22.22
N ILE A 97 3.18 -1.98 -23.20
CA ILE A 97 2.17 -2.95 -23.59
C ILE A 97 2.50 -3.34 -25.03
N PHE A 98 3.45 -4.27 -25.20
CA PHE A 98 3.80 -4.87 -26.48
C PHE A 98 3.85 -6.39 -26.35
#